data_AF-A0A7S0HJ02-F1
#
_entry.id   AF-A0A7S0HJ02-F1
#
_cell.length_a   1.000
_cell.length_b   1.000
_cell.length_c   1.000
_cell.angle_alpha   90.00
_cell.angle_beta   90.00
_cell.angle_gamma   90.00
#
_symmetry.space_group_name_H-M   'P 1'
#
loop_
_entity.id
_entity.type
_entity.pdbx_description
1 polymer ?
#
loop_
_entity_poly.entity_id
_entity_poly.type
_entity_poly.pdbx_seq_one_letter_code
_entity_poly.pdbx_strand_id
1 'polypeptide(L)'
;EAGGEVRRTADGKLRVQGIIQVTRTLGDLQLQQHGLTPEPEVLELELTPEDNLLIIGSDGLWDVLDDARIVHCCRNTAKSPDMIAKRLLGEALDRGTTDNVTVVVVFLRDLT
;
A
#
# COMPACT_ATOMS: atom_id res chain seq x y z
N GLU A 1 23.39 -12.09 -5.65
CA GLU A 1 22.65 -10.93 -6.15
C GLU A 1 22.45 -11.04 -7.66
N ALA A 2 21.36 -10.48 -8.20
CA ALA A 2 20.99 -10.59 -9.61
C ALA A 2 21.66 -9.55 -10.54
N GLY A 3 22.62 -8.76 -10.03
CA GLY A 3 23.41 -7.81 -10.84
C GLY A 3 22.73 -6.48 -11.16
N GLY A 4 21.60 -6.17 -10.51
CA GLY A 4 20.95 -4.85 -10.59
C GLY A 4 21.61 -3.79 -9.72
N GLU A 5 21.51 -2.52 -10.12
CA GLU A 5 21.96 -1.37 -9.33
C GLU A 5 20.77 -0.51 -8.88
N VAL A 6 20.86 0.08 -7.69
CA VAL A 6 19.91 1.12 -7.24
C VAL A 6 20.55 2.48 -7.40
N ARG A 7 19.87 3.38 -8.13
CA ARG A 7 20.36 4.74 -8.42
C ARG A 7 19.41 5.78 -7.84
N ARG A 8 19.96 6.86 -7.30
CA ARG A 8 19.19 8.04 -6.92
C ARG A 8 18.89 8.89 -8.15
N THR A 9 17.62 9.20 -8.38
CA THR A 9 17.16 10.03 -9.50
C THR A 9 16.99 11.50 -9.11
N ALA A 10 16.78 12.38 -10.09
CA ALA A 10 16.69 13.83 -9.88
C ALA A 10 15.51 14.27 -8.99
N ASP A 11 14.45 13.45 -8.93
CA ASP A 11 13.32 13.58 -8.00
C ASP A 11 13.67 13.14 -6.56
N GLY A 12 14.93 12.78 -6.29
CA GLY A 12 15.41 12.35 -4.98
C GLY A 12 15.09 10.89 -4.62
N LYS A 13 14.32 10.19 -5.45
CA LYS A 13 13.87 8.80 -5.21
C LYS A 13 14.96 7.79 -5.58
N LEU A 14 14.90 6.60 -4.99
CA LEU A 14 15.79 5.48 -5.30
C LEU A 14 15.08 4.53 -6.26
N ARG A 15 15.73 4.19 -7.37
CA ARG A 15 15.13 3.35 -8.41
C ARG A 15 16.10 2.27 -8.89
N VAL A 16 15.59 1.06 -9.12
CA VAL A 16 16.33 -0.03 -9.78
C VAL A 16 16.66 0.38 -11.21
N GLN A 17 17.94 0.33 -11.55
CA GLN A 17 18.53 0.85 -12.80
C GLN A 17 18.23 2.34 -13.07
N GLY A 18 17.79 3.10 -12.06
CA GLY A 18 17.30 4.46 -12.24
C GLY A 18 15.90 4.56 -12.87
N ILE A 19 15.18 3.44 -13.02
CA ILE A 19 13.92 3.36 -13.77
C ILE A 19 12.71 3.19 -12.82
N ILE A 20 12.71 2.14 -12.00
CA ILE A 20 11.53 1.74 -11.22
C ILE A 20 11.76 1.78 -9.70
N GLN A 21 10.76 2.21 -8.93
CA GLN A 21 10.87 2.45 -7.48
C GLN A 21 10.48 1.23 -6.61
N VAL A 22 10.46 0.03 -7.21
CA VAL A 22 10.15 -1.23 -6.52
C VAL A 22 11.10 -2.34 -6.98
N THR A 23 11.22 -3.41 -6.20
CA THR A 23 12.06 -4.58 -6.50
C THR A 23 11.25 -5.79 -6.97
N ARG A 24 9.92 -5.71 -6.91
CA ARG A 24 9.01 -6.76 -7.39
C ARG A 24 7.88 -6.15 -8.19
N THR A 25 7.57 -6.70 -9.36
CA THR A 25 6.41 -6.32 -10.18
C THR A 25 5.91 -7.48 -11.02
N LEU A 26 4.63 -7.42 -11.38
CA LEU A 26 4.11 -8.18 -12.50
C LEU A 26 4.35 -7.37 -13.78
N GLY A 27 5.10 -7.93 -14.73
CA GLY A 27 5.51 -7.23 -15.95
C GLY A 27 6.98 -6.86 -15.95
N ASP A 28 7.32 -5.68 -16.50
CA ASP A 28 8.67 -5.09 -16.54
C ASP A 28 9.79 -6.07 -16.93
N LEU A 29 9.51 -6.95 -17.89
CA LEU A 29 10.35 -8.10 -18.25
C LEU A 29 11.82 -7.72 -18.53
N GLN A 30 12.04 -6.52 -19.08
CA GLN A 30 13.37 -5.99 -19.39
C GLN A 30 14.26 -5.77 -18.15
N LEU A 31 13.65 -5.61 -16.98
CA LEU A 31 14.34 -5.37 -15.71
C LEU A 31 14.50 -6.64 -14.86
N GLN A 32 13.92 -7.78 -15.28
CA GLN A 32 14.06 -9.03 -14.53
C GLN A 32 15.52 -9.52 -14.47
N GLN A 33 16.27 -9.36 -15.55
CA GLN A 33 17.72 -9.61 -15.60
C GLN A 33 18.53 -8.69 -14.67
N HIS A 34 17.91 -7.65 -14.11
CA HIS A 34 18.49 -6.72 -13.14
C HIS A 34 17.90 -6.90 -11.74
N GLY A 35 17.33 -8.08 -11.44
CA GLY A 35 16.88 -8.44 -10.10
C GLY A 35 15.46 -8.02 -9.75
N LEU A 36 14.69 -7.48 -10.70
CA LEU A 36 13.25 -7.31 -10.52
C LEU A 36 12.56 -8.67 -10.60
N THR A 37 11.71 -9.03 -9.64
CA THR A 37 11.08 -10.35 -9.60
C THR A 37 9.54 -10.28 -9.62
N PRO A 38 8.85 -11.19 -10.33
CA PRO A 38 7.40 -11.35 -10.21
C PRO A 38 6.99 -12.21 -9.00
N GLU A 39 7.95 -12.84 -8.31
CA GLU A 39 7.67 -13.75 -7.19
C GLU A 39 7.09 -12.96 -6.00
N PRO A 40 5.85 -13.25 -5.58
CA PRO A 40 5.22 -12.54 -4.48
C PRO A 40 5.90 -12.87 -3.15
N GLU A 41 5.62 -12.06 -2.15
CA GLU A 41 5.82 -12.45 -0.76
C GLU A 41 4.49 -13.02 -0.26
N VAL A 42 4.53 -14.24 0.29
CA VAL A 42 3.34 -14.94 0.77
C VAL A 42 3.46 -15.08 2.27
N LEU A 43 2.43 -14.59 2.97
CA LEU A 43 2.29 -14.69 4.41
C LEU A 43 0.92 -15.29 4.75
N GLU A 44 0.91 -16.23 5.68
CA GLU A 44 -0.31 -16.80 6.24
C GLU A 44 -0.39 -16.39 7.72
N LEU A 45 -1.55 -15.87 8.12
CA LEU A 45 -1.80 -15.37 9.48
C LEU A 45 -3.08 -15.99 10.02
N GLU A 46 -3.04 -16.42 11.27
CA GLU A 46 -4.23 -16.89 11.99
C GLU A 46 -4.99 -15.68 12.56
N LEU A 47 -6.28 -15.58 12.25
CA LEU A 47 -7.11 -14.47 12.72
C LEU A 47 -7.49 -14.64 14.19
N THR A 48 -7.40 -13.55 14.94
CA THR A 48 -7.77 -13.47 16.35
C THR A 48 -9.09 -12.74 16.55
N PRO A 49 -9.75 -12.90 17.73
CA PRO A 49 -10.88 -12.07 18.17
C PRO A 49 -10.71 -10.55 17.98
N GLU A 50 -9.47 -10.07 18.05
CA GLU A 50 -9.09 -8.67 17.99
C GLU A 50 -8.98 -8.14 16.54
N ASP A 51 -8.91 -9.04 15.55
CA ASP A 51 -8.86 -8.70 14.13
C ASP A 51 -10.25 -8.40 13.59
N ASN A 52 -10.51 -7.11 13.38
CA ASN A 52 -11.81 -6.59 12.96
C ASN A 52 -11.87 -6.23 11.48
N LEU A 53 -10.76 -5.75 10.93
CA LEU A 53 -10.69 -5.07 9.64
C LEU A 53 -9.42 -5.48 8.90
N LEU A 54 -9.55 -5.71 7.59
CA LEU A 54 -8.42 -5.74 6.67
C LEU A 54 -8.49 -4.50 5.78
N ILE A 55 -7.38 -3.75 5.73
CA ILE A 55 -7.20 -2.59 4.86
C ILE A 55 -6.14 -2.93 3.81
N ILE A 56 -6.47 -2.73 2.54
CA ILE A 56 -5.55 -2.86 1.42
C ILE A 56 -5.58 -1.54 0.67
N GLY A 57 -4.44 -1.03 0.22
CA GLY A 57 -4.41 0.17 -0.61
C GLY A 57 -3.10 0.36 -1.37
N SER A 58 -3.08 1.37 -2.24
CA SER A 58 -1.88 1.80 -2.94
C SER A 58 -0.97 2.67 -2.06
N ASP A 59 0.28 2.83 -2.46
CA ASP A 59 1.27 3.72 -1.84
C ASP A 59 0.78 5.16 -1.70
N GLY A 60 0.00 5.67 -2.66
CA GLY A 60 -0.63 6.99 -2.56
C GLY A 60 -1.45 7.25 -1.28
N LEU A 61 -1.92 6.20 -0.58
CA LEU A 61 -2.52 6.32 0.75
C LEU A 61 -1.45 6.51 1.85
N TRP A 62 -0.44 5.63 1.87
CA TRP A 62 0.60 5.61 2.90
C TRP A 62 1.69 6.66 2.71
N ASP A 63 1.78 7.29 1.54
CA ASP A 63 2.66 8.44 1.30
C ASP A 63 2.33 9.64 2.19
N VAL A 64 1.07 9.73 2.67
CA VAL A 64 0.55 10.87 3.44
C VAL A 64 -0.12 10.50 4.78
N LEU A 65 -0.43 9.22 4.99
CA LEU A 65 -0.99 8.69 6.24
C LEU A 65 -0.09 7.61 6.83
N ASP A 66 0.08 7.65 8.16
CA ASP A 66 0.68 6.55 8.92
C ASP A 66 -0.39 5.55 9.42
N ASP A 67 0.05 4.38 9.87
CA ASP A 67 -0.83 3.33 10.36
C ASP A 67 -1.71 3.80 11.53
N ALA A 68 -1.17 4.65 12.41
CA ALA A 68 -1.91 5.21 13.53
C ALA A 68 -3.09 6.09 13.05
N ARG A 69 -2.89 6.90 12.01
CA ARG A 69 -3.93 7.71 11.40
C ARG A 69 -4.98 6.85 10.72
N ILE A 70 -4.56 5.82 9.98
CA ILE A 70 -5.49 4.88 9.33
C ILE A 70 -6.38 4.23 10.39
N VAL A 71 -5.78 3.68 11.45
CA VAL A 71 -6.52 3.05 12.56
C VAL A 71 -7.49 4.04 13.23
N HIS A 72 -7.06 5.29 13.44
CA HIS A 72 -7.92 6.35 13.98
C HIS A 72 -9.12 6.65 13.07
N CYS A 73 -8.90 6.78 11.77
CA CYS A 73 -9.96 7.00 10.78
C CYS A 73 -10.96 5.84 10.75
N CYS A 74 -10.46 4.60 10.78
CA CYS A 74 -11.28 3.39 10.84
C CYS A 74 -12.17 3.39 12.08
N ARG A 75 -11.59 3.54 13.29
CA ARG A 75 -12.33 3.51 14.57
C ARG A 75 -13.43 4.56 14.65
N ASN A 76 -13.18 5.76 14.14
CA ASN A 76 -14.14 6.88 14.22
C ASN A 76 -15.22 6.85 13.11
N THR A 77 -15.11 5.93 12.15
CA THR A 77 -16.01 5.86 10.98
C THR A 77 -16.66 4.48 10.83
N ALA A 78 -16.37 3.53 11.72
CA ALA A 78 -16.68 2.08 11.64
C ALA A 78 -18.18 1.70 11.63
N LYS A 79 -18.95 2.22 10.68
CA LYS A 79 -20.35 1.86 10.45
C LYS A 79 -20.54 1.03 9.18
N SER A 80 -19.66 1.19 8.19
CA SER A 80 -19.63 0.37 6.98
C SER A 80 -18.26 0.43 6.29
N PRO A 81 -17.86 -0.61 5.52
CA PRO A 81 -16.57 -0.61 4.82
C PRO A 81 -16.43 0.55 3.83
N ASP A 82 -17.51 0.89 3.12
CA ASP A 82 -17.49 1.95 2.10
C ASP A 82 -17.28 3.34 2.70
N MET A 83 -17.79 3.60 3.90
CA MET A 83 -17.56 4.88 4.58
C MET A 83 -16.14 4.99 5.11
N ILE A 84 -15.56 3.90 5.62
CA ILE A 84 -14.14 3.89 6.00
C ILE A 84 -13.28 4.14 4.77
N ALA A 85 -13.54 3.45 3.65
CA ALA A 85 -12.79 3.64 2.40
C ALA A 85 -12.86 5.10 1.92
N LYS A 86 -14.06 5.69 1.87
CA LYS A 86 -14.25 7.11 1.49
C LYS A 86 -13.55 8.06 2.46
N ARG A 87 -13.57 7.77 3.76
CA ARG A 87 -12.89 8.58 4.76
C ARG A 87 -11.37 8.54 4.58
N LEU A 88 -10.79 7.36 4.37
CA LEU A 88 -9.35 7.22 4.14
C LEU A 88 -8.92 7.90 2.84
N LEU A 89 -9.71 7.74 1.78
CA LEU A 89 -9.49 8.45 0.51
C LEU A 89 -9.54 9.97 0.71
N GLY A 90 -10.57 10.48 1.38
CA GLY A 90 -10.71 11.92 1.65
C GLY A 90 -9.55 12.46 2.49
N GLU A 91 -9.15 11.75 3.54
CA GLU A 91 -8.01 12.15 4.39
C GLU A 91 -6.70 12.20 3.59
N ALA A 92 -6.47 11.26 2.65
CA ALA A 92 -5.30 11.27 1.79
C ALA A 92 -5.30 12.47 0.82
N LEU A 93 -6.46 12.77 0.23
CA LEU A 93 -6.63 13.92 -0.66
C LEU A 93 -6.45 15.26 0.08
N ASP A 94 -7.05 15.40 1.27
CA ASP A 94 -6.95 16.60 2.10
C ASP A 94 -5.50 16.86 2.56
N ARG A 95 -4.70 15.79 2.68
CA ARG A 95 -3.27 15.86 2.99
C ARG A 95 -2.37 16.10 1.78
N GLY A 96 -2.96 16.22 0.59
CA GLY A 96 -2.25 16.60 -0.63
C GLY A 96 -1.45 15.46 -1.24
N THR A 97 -1.92 14.21 -1.13
CA THR A 97 -1.37 13.11 -1.94
C THR A 97 -1.37 13.50 -3.42
N THR A 98 -0.26 13.20 -4.10
CA THR A 98 -0.08 13.51 -5.52
C THR A 98 -0.15 12.26 -6.40
N ASP A 99 -0.41 11.10 -5.81
CA ASP A 99 -0.51 9.83 -6.52
C ASP A 99 -1.97 9.35 -6.60
N ASN A 100 -2.20 8.29 -7.38
CA ASN A 100 -3.45 7.57 -7.37
C ASN A 100 -3.65 6.88 -6.02
N VAL A 101 -4.86 7.04 -5.47
CA VAL A 101 -5.22 6.44 -4.19
C VAL A 101 -6.30 5.41 -4.41
N THR A 102 -6.01 4.16 -4.05
CA THR A 102 -6.98 3.06 -4.00
C THR A 102 -7.05 2.53 -2.58
N VAL A 103 -8.26 2.29 -2.08
CA VAL A 103 -8.49 1.73 -0.74
C VAL A 103 -9.57 0.65 -0.83
N VAL A 104 -9.28 -0.52 -0.29
CA VAL A 104 -10.21 -1.63 -0.10
C VAL A 104 -10.31 -1.91 1.38
N VAL A 105 -11.54 -2.00 1.88
CA VAL A 105 -11.85 -2.27 3.28
C VAL A 105 -12.69 -3.53 3.36
N VAL A 106 -12.26 -4.48 4.16
CA VAL A 106 -12.98 -5.74 4.42
C VAL A 106 -13.25 -5.84 5.92
N PHE A 107 -14.50 -6.08 6.28
CA PHE A 107 -14.83 -6.46 7.65
C PHE A 107 -14.61 -7.95 7.79
N LEU A 108 -13.72 -8.34 8.71
CA LEU A 108 -13.37 -9.74 8.95
C LEU A 108 -14.41 -10.45 9.82
N ARG A 109 -15.32 -9.68 10.41
CA ARG A 109 -16.39 -10.13 11.29
C ARG A 109 -17.65 -9.31 11.00
N ASP A 110 -18.79 -9.91 11.22
CA ASP A 110 -20.05 -9.17 11.24
C ASP A 110 -20.02 -8.19 12.42
N LEU A 111 -20.32 -6.92 12.14
CA LEU A 111 -20.59 -5.92 13.18
C LEU A 111 -21.94 -6.28 13.82
N THR A 112 -21.91 -7.19 14.80
CA THR A 112 -23.07 -7.53 15.64
C THR A 112 -23.12 -6.70 16.90
#